data_AF-A0A2L2WVU3-F1
#
_entry.id   AF-A0A2L2WVU3-F1
#
_cell.length_a   1.000
_cell.length_b   1.000
_cell.length_c   1.000
_cell.angle_alpha   90.00
_cell.angle_beta   90.00
_cell.angle_gamma   90.00
#
_symmetry.space_group_name_H-M   'P 1'
#
loop_
_entity.id
_entity.type
_entity.pdbx_description
1 polymer ?
#
loop_
_entity_poly.entity_id
_entity_poly.type
_entity_poly.pdbx_seq_one_letter_code
_entity_poly.pdbx_strand_id
1 'polypeptide(L)'
;MANQINQVKMERKKVILTLCRVFPATHSKKGINTLFAVKLFAGRKIHTIRADEKGQWAQKVADINAGNKILCVREWTGRPYNSEQADIKQFVSVGLQDITITYGVDDEKPQAWVDGKPVPIETLAKNDGLELPDFIEWFFGSVHTGNVFKGKIIHFTDFRY
;
A
#
# COMPACT_ATOMS: atom_id res chain seq x y z
N MET A 1 -7.69 -49.82 -9.10
CA MET A 1 -8.17 -48.59 -8.42
C MET A 1 -6.94 -47.76 -8.08
N ALA A 2 -6.64 -46.73 -8.87
CA ALA A 2 -5.61 -45.75 -8.54
C ALA A 2 -6.32 -44.39 -8.43
N ASN A 3 -6.45 -43.89 -7.20
CA ASN A 3 -7.08 -42.61 -6.90
C ASN A 3 -6.16 -41.50 -7.43
N GLN A 4 -6.54 -40.94 -8.58
CA GLN A 4 -5.99 -39.69 -9.07
C GLN A 4 -6.42 -38.61 -8.08
N ILE A 5 -5.51 -38.22 -7.18
CA ILE A 5 -5.70 -37.02 -6.36
C ILE A 5 -5.65 -35.85 -7.33
N ASN A 6 -6.81 -35.48 -7.85
CA ASN A 6 -7.05 -34.17 -8.44
C ASN A 6 -6.81 -33.15 -7.33
N GLN A 7 -5.57 -32.71 -7.16
CA GLN A 7 -5.31 -31.40 -6.59
C GLN A 7 -5.86 -30.38 -7.58
N VAL A 8 -7.16 -30.14 -7.50
CA VAL A 8 -7.75 -28.90 -8.00
C VAL A 8 -7.05 -27.81 -7.21
N LYS A 9 -6.05 -27.19 -7.84
CA LYS A 9 -5.41 -25.98 -7.36
C LYS A 9 -6.50 -24.93 -7.36
N MET A 10 -7.32 -24.87 -6.30
CA MET A 10 -8.39 -23.90 -6.18
C MET A 10 -7.73 -22.53 -6.27
N GLU A 11 -7.92 -21.86 -7.41
CA GLU A 11 -7.41 -20.51 -7.60
C GLU A 11 -8.09 -19.61 -6.58
N ARG A 12 -7.35 -19.26 -5.53
CA ARG A 12 -7.85 -18.35 -4.49
C ARG A 12 -8.25 -17.04 -5.16
N LYS A 13 -9.41 -16.50 -4.75
CA LYS A 13 -9.86 -15.19 -5.21
C LYS A 13 -8.79 -14.15 -4.89
N LYS A 14 -8.46 -13.30 -5.88
CA LYS A 14 -7.37 -12.33 -5.77
C LYS A 14 -7.90 -10.99 -5.27
N VAL A 15 -7.26 -10.44 -4.24
CA VAL A 15 -7.36 -9.03 -3.88
C VAL A 15 -6.23 -8.31 -4.60
N ILE A 16 -6.55 -7.43 -5.55
CA ILE A 16 -5.52 -6.69 -6.28
C ILE A 16 -5.15 -5.42 -5.52
N LEU A 17 -3.85 -5.21 -5.30
CA LEU A 17 -3.30 -3.97 -4.79
C LEU A 17 -2.25 -3.47 -5.78
N THR A 18 -2.45 -2.27 -6.32
CA THR A 18 -1.56 -1.74 -7.34
C THR A 18 -0.62 -0.69 -6.78
N LEU A 19 0.69 -0.84 -7.03
CA LEU A 19 1.74 0.14 -6.78
C LEU A 19 1.99 0.96 -8.05
N CYS A 20 2.22 2.26 -7.89
CA CYS A 20 2.52 3.15 -9.01
C CYS A 20 3.96 2.89 -9.49
N ARG A 21 4.16 2.57 -10.78
CA ARG A 21 5.52 2.48 -11.37
C ARG A 21 6.24 3.81 -11.32
N VAL A 22 5.50 4.87 -11.64
CA VAL A 22 5.96 6.26 -11.70
C VAL A 22 5.13 7.14 -10.78
N PHE A 23 5.71 8.25 -10.34
CA PHE A 23 4.97 9.28 -9.60
C PHE A 23 3.77 9.79 -10.43
N PRO A 24 2.61 10.00 -9.80
CA PRO A 24 1.39 10.40 -10.49
C PRO A 24 1.51 11.80 -11.10
N ALA A 25 0.63 12.13 -12.03
CA ALA A 25 0.62 13.43 -12.73
C ALA A 25 0.49 14.64 -11.79
N THR A 26 -0.06 14.42 -10.59
CA THR A 26 -0.29 15.41 -9.55
C THR A 26 0.93 15.68 -8.66
N HIS A 27 2.01 14.91 -8.83
CA HIS A 27 3.23 15.04 -8.04
C HIS A 27 4.32 15.77 -8.85
N SER A 28 5.20 16.51 -8.18
CA SER A 28 6.30 17.30 -8.75
C SER A 28 7.24 16.44 -9.61
N LYS A 29 7.62 15.26 -9.09
CA LYS A 29 8.36 14.19 -9.77
C LYS A 29 7.55 13.36 -10.78
N LYS A 30 6.39 13.82 -11.26
CA LYS A 30 5.54 13.10 -12.23
C LYS A 30 6.35 12.41 -13.34
N GLY A 31 6.03 11.15 -13.61
CA GLY A 31 6.69 10.35 -14.65
C GLY A 31 8.05 9.76 -14.26
N ILE A 32 8.65 10.17 -13.14
CA ILE A 32 9.85 9.54 -12.59
C ILE A 32 9.47 8.22 -11.90
N ASN A 33 10.31 7.18 -12.01
CA ASN A 33 10.06 5.89 -11.37
C ASN A 33 10.07 5.99 -9.83
N THR A 34 9.07 5.40 -9.19
CA THR A 34 9.00 5.27 -7.71
C THR A 34 9.93 4.18 -7.18
N LEU A 35 10.25 3.22 -8.05
CA LEU A 35 10.96 1.98 -7.75
C LEU A 35 10.25 1.11 -6.70
N PHE A 36 8.93 1.24 -6.54
CA PHE A 36 8.17 0.50 -5.55
C PHE A 36 8.27 -1.02 -5.71
N ALA A 37 8.23 -1.54 -6.94
CA ALA A 37 8.41 -2.97 -7.19
C ALA A 37 9.77 -3.47 -6.67
N VAL A 38 10.85 -2.78 -7.05
CA VAL A 38 12.22 -3.09 -6.63
C VAL A 38 12.37 -2.99 -5.11
N LYS A 39 11.84 -1.92 -4.51
CA LYS A 39 11.88 -1.70 -3.05
C LYS A 39 11.08 -2.75 -2.29
N LEU A 40 9.95 -3.23 -2.82
CA LEU A 40 9.16 -4.30 -2.23
C LEU A 40 9.93 -5.64 -2.25
N PHE A 41 10.56 -5.97 -3.39
CA PHE A 41 11.39 -7.18 -3.50
C PHE A 41 12.61 -7.13 -2.58
N ALA A 42 13.26 -5.98 -2.47
CA ALA A 42 14.41 -5.76 -1.61
C ALA A 42 14.05 -5.63 -0.11
N GLY A 43 12.76 -5.75 0.27
CA GLY A 43 12.31 -5.64 1.66
C GLY A 43 12.42 -4.22 2.25
N ARG A 44 12.53 -3.19 1.42
CA ARG A 44 12.60 -1.77 1.83
C ARG A 44 11.23 -1.11 1.91
N LYS A 45 10.31 -1.48 1.01
CA LYS A 45 8.88 -1.14 1.13
C LYS A 45 8.17 -2.31 1.82
N ILE A 46 7.89 -2.16 3.11
CA ILE A 46 7.34 -3.24 3.95
C ILE A 46 5.83 -3.11 4.15
N HIS A 47 5.24 -1.98 3.77
CA HIS A 47 3.80 -1.77 3.75
C HIS A 47 3.40 -0.71 2.69
N THR A 48 2.11 -0.48 2.57
CA THR A 48 1.57 0.67 1.84
C THR A 48 0.43 1.33 2.61
N ILE A 49 0.36 2.65 2.56
CA ILE A 49 -0.76 3.42 3.12
C ILE A 49 -1.84 3.67 2.05
N ARG A 50 -3.11 3.48 2.40
CA ARG A 50 -4.26 3.62 1.50
C ARG A 50 -5.45 4.27 2.17
N ALA A 51 -6.19 5.09 1.43
CA ALA A 51 -7.55 5.46 1.82
C ALA A 51 -8.44 4.21 1.87
N ASP A 52 -9.38 4.20 2.81
CA ASP A 52 -10.37 3.12 2.98
C ASP A 52 -11.78 3.68 3.08
N GLU A 53 -12.15 4.54 2.11
CA GLU A 53 -13.46 5.21 2.06
C GLU A 53 -14.65 4.24 2.17
N LYS A 54 -14.47 3.02 1.64
CA LYS A 54 -15.51 1.97 1.65
C LYS A 54 -15.42 1.02 2.85
N GLY A 55 -14.43 1.19 3.73
CA GLY A 55 -14.23 0.34 4.91
C GLY A 55 -13.99 -1.14 4.59
N GLN A 56 -13.40 -1.46 3.43
CA GLN A 56 -13.35 -2.84 2.92
C GLN A 56 -12.06 -3.57 3.29
N TRP A 57 -11.02 -2.84 3.74
CA TRP A 57 -9.73 -3.47 3.99
C TRP A 57 -9.76 -4.46 5.15
N ALA A 58 -10.56 -4.21 6.19
CA ALA A 58 -10.72 -5.14 7.30
C ALA A 58 -11.22 -6.52 6.82
N GLN A 59 -12.30 -6.55 6.02
CA GLN A 59 -12.82 -7.80 5.47
C GLN A 59 -11.84 -8.45 4.48
N LYS A 60 -11.19 -7.66 3.62
CA LYS A 60 -10.19 -8.18 2.66
C LYS A 60 -9.04 -8.88 3.39
N VAL A 61 -8.50 -8.25 4.44
CA VAL A 61 -7.41 -8.81 5.25
C VAL A 61 -7.86 -10.06 6.00
N ALA A 62 -9.06 -10.06 6.59
CA ALA A 62 -9.63 -11.25 7.23
C ALA A 62 -9.75 -12.41 6.23
N ASP A 63 -10.27 -12.18 5.03
CA ASP A 63 -10.40 -13.21 3.99
C ASP A 63 -9.04 -13.73 3.49
N ILE A 64 -8.02 -12.86 3.39
CA ILE A 64 -6.66 -13.26 3.02
C ILE A 64 -6.08 -14.16 4.11
N ASN A 65 -6.13 -13.71 5.37
CA ASN A 65 -5.53 -14.43 6.49
C ASN A 65 -6.27 -15.74 6.83
N ALA A 66 -7.56 -15.84 6.50
CA ALA A 66 -8.33 -17.08 6.55
C ALA A 66 -8.04 -18.05 5.39
N GLY A 67 -7.22 -17.66 4.40
CA GLY A 67 -6.88 -18.47 3.24
C GLY A 67 -7.94 -18.48 2.12
N ASN A 68 -9.02 -17.71 2.26
CA ASN A 68 -10.09 -17.59 1.26
C ASN A 68 -9.65 -16.76 0.04
N LYS A 69 -8.74 -15.82 0.27
CA LYS A 69 -8.18 -14.91 -0.74
C LYS A 69 -6.66 -14.87 -0.68
N ILE A 70 -6.05 -14.28 -1.71
CA ILE A 70 -4.63 -13.93 -1.73
C ILE A 70 -4.48 -12.47 -2.15
N LEU A 71 -3.56 -11.72 -1.53
CA LEU A 71 -3.21 -10.39 -2.00
C LEU A 71 -2.25 -10.53 -3.18
N CYS A 72 -2.60 -9.96 -4.32
CA CYS A 72 -1.71 -9.83 -5.47
C CYS A 72 -1.30 -8.37 -5.61
N VAL A 73 -0.03 -8.09 -5.32
CA VAL A 73 0.55 -6.77 -5.52
C VAL A 73 1.04 -6.66 -6.96
N ARG A 74 0.57 -5.63 -7.66
CA ARG A 74 0.83 -5.37 -9.09
C ARG A 74 1.44 -4.01 -9.31
N GLU A 75 2.08 -3.80 -10.45
CA GLU A 75 2.58 -2.48 -10.86
C GLU A 75 1.69 -1.88 -11.97
N TRP A 76 1.40 -0.58 -11.88
CA TRP A 76 0.70 0.16 -12.94
C TRP A 76 1.68 0.77 -13.94
N THR A 77 1.65 0.32 -15.19
CA THR A 77 2.64 0.66 -16.23
C THR A 77 2.26 1.86 -17.11
N GLY A 78 1.15 2.57 -16.85
CA GLY A 78 0.97 3.94 -17.34
C GLY A 78 -0.17 4.20 -18.33
N ARG A 79 -1.15 3.31 -18.53
CA ARG A 79 -2.44 3.69 -19.15
C ARG A 79 -3.63 3.08 -18.41
N PRO A 80 -4.64 3.87 -18.02
CA PRO A 80 -5.88 3.32 -17.49
C PRO A 80 -6.46 2.33 -18.50
N TYR A 81 -6.84 1.14 -18.00
CA TYR A 81 -7.54 0.09 -18.74
C TYR A 81 -6.82 -0.56 -19.94
N ASN A 82 -5.58 -0.18 -20.29
CA ASN A 82 -4.87 -0.66 -21.48
C ASN A 82 -3.41 -1.10 -21.27
N SER A 83 -2.94 -1.19 -20.03
CA SER A 83 -1.57 -1.61 -19.74
C SER A 83 -1.53 -2.94 -18.98
N GLU A 84 -0.73 -3.89 -19.45
CA GLU A 84 -0.49 -5.18 -18.78
C GLU A 84 -0.10 -4.93 -17.32
N GLN A 85 -0.90 -5.46 -16.39
CA GLN A 85 -0.56 -5.41 -14.97
C GLN A 85 0.43 -6.53 -14.69
N ALA A 86 1.69 -6.21 -14.46
CA ALA A 86 2.67 -7.19 -14.05
C ALA A 86 2.46 -7.55 -12.57
N ASP A 87 2.29 -8.84 -12.27
CA ASP A 87 2.31 -9.34 -10.90
C ASP A 87 3.71 -9.11 -10.31
N ILE A 88 3.80 -8.31 -9.25
CA ILE A 88 5.06 -8.07 -8.52
C ILE A 88 5.24 -9.20 -7.50
N LYS A 89 4.30 -9.34 -6.56
CA LYS A 89 4.43 -10.29 -5.45
C LYS A 89 3.05 -10.67 -4.91
N GLN A 90 2.91 -11.89 -4.41
CA GLN A 90 1.69 -12.37 -3.79
C GLN A 90 1.90 -12.62 -2.30
N PHE A 91 0.87 -12.35 -1.49
CA PHE A 91 0.91 -12.53 -0.04
C PHE A 91 -0.31 -13.33 0.43
N VAL A 92 -0.04 -14.40 1.17
CA VAL A 92 -1.06 -15.25 1.80
C VAL A 92 -1.43 -14.80 3.21
N SER A 93 -0.67 -13.86 3.77
CA SER A 93 -0.92 -13.21 5.06
C SER A 93 -0.51 -11.74 4.96
N VAL A 94 -1.30 -10.86 5.54
CA VAL A 94 -1.06 -9.41 5.56
C VAL A 94 -1.53 -8.80 6.87
N GLY A 95 -0.94 -7.66 7.23
CA GLY A 95 -1.35 -6.87 8.37
C GLY A 95 -2.22 -5.68 8.02
N LEU A 96 -2.94 -5.18 9.02
CA LEU A 96 -3.74 -3.97 8.94
C LEU A 96 -3.57 -3.14 10.21
N GLN A 97 -3.30 -1.85 10.07
CA GLN A 97 -3.38 -0.86 11.16
C GLN A 97 -4.12 0.39 10.65
N ASP A 98 -4.79 1.08 11.56
CA ASP A 98 -5.38 2.39 11.29
C ASP A 98 -4.30 3.46 11.30
N ILE A 99 -4.40 4.41 10.36
CA ILE A 99 -3.48 5.55 10.32
C ILE A 99 -4.25 6.86 10.17
N THR A 100 -3.82 7.84 10.95
CA THR A 100 -4.17 9.26 10.76
C THR A 100 -2.90 10.06 10.59
N ILE A 101 -2.84 10.92 9.58
CA ILE A 101 -1.75 11.88 9.37
C ILE A 101 -2.38 13.28 9.33
N THR A 102 -1.80 14.24 10.04
CA THR A 102 -2.21 15.64 10.01
C THR A 102 -1.05 16.53 9.58
N TYR A 103 -1.34 17.59 8.83
CA TYR A 103 -0.33 18.56 8.42
C TYR A 103 -0.90 19.97 8.38
N GLY A 104 -0.79 20.68 9.50
CA GLY A 104 -1.19 22.07 9.66
C GLY A 104 -0.23 23.06 8.98
N VAL A 105 -0.69 24.29 8.79
CA VAL A 105 0.10 25.37 8.15
C VAL A 105 1.34 25.73 8.96
N ASP A 106 1.26 25.64 10.29
CA ASP A 106 2.34 25.98 11.21
C ASP A 106 3.21 24.76 11.60
N ASP A 107 2.90 23.57 11.08
CA ASP A 107 3.65 22.37 11.38
C ASP A 107 4.96 22.34 10.58
N GLU A 108 6.09 22.11 11.26
CA GLU A 108 7.37 21.87 10.59
C GLU A 108 7.31 20.64 9.68
N LYS A 109 6.58 19.61 10.12
CA LYS A 109 6.35 18.35 9.39
C LYS A 109 5.03 17.70 9.79
N PRO A 110 4.45 16.82 8.97
CA PRO A 110 3.23 16.12 9.34
C PRO A 110 3.39 15.28 10.61
N GLN A 111 2.33 15.21 11.40
CA GLN A 111 2.21 14.36 12.57
C GLN A 111 1.37 13.13 12.22
N ALA A 112 1.75 11.97 12.75
CA ALA A 112 1.06 10.73 12.40
C ALA A 112 0.82 9.84 13.62
N TRP A 113 -0.31 9.14 13.58
CA TRP A 113 -0.71 8.15 14.57
C TRP A 113 -1.10 6.85 13.89
N VAL A 114 -0.58 5.75 14.41
CA VAL A 114 -0.94 4.40 13.99
C VAL A 114 -1.62 3.69 15.17
N ASP A 115 -2.85 3.24 14.97
CA ASP A 115 -3.72 2.72 16.03
C ASP A 115 -3.78 3.65 17.26
N GLY A 116 -3.77 4.97 17.02
CA GLY A 116 -3.78 6.00 18.06
C GLY A 116 -2.44 6.31 18.73
N LYS A 117 -1.35 5.60 18.38
CA LYS A 117 -0.01 5.84 18.92
C LYS A 117 0.81 6.73 17.99
N PRO A 118 1.52 7.75 18.51
CA PRO A 118 2.33 8.63 17.67
C PRO A 118 3.48 7.87 17.02
N VAL A 119 3.71 8.10 15.72
CA VAL A 119 4.79 7.48 14.93
C VAL A 119 5.52 8.56 14.14
N PRO A 120 6.87 8.56 14.11
CA PRO A 120 7.63 9.50 13.28
C PRO A 120 7.28 9.36 11.79
N ILE A 121 7.03 10.49 11.14
CA ILE A 121 6.64 10.55 9.72
C ILE A 121 7.74 10.00 8.80
N GLU A 122 9.00 10.16 9.18
CA GLU A 122 10.17 9.64 8.47
C GLU A 122 10.19 8.11 8.45
N THR A 123 9.80 7.48 9.56
CA THR A 123 9.68 6.04 9.66
C THR A 123 8.56 5.53 8.75
N LEU A 124 7.42 6.23 8.70
CA LEU A 124 6.32 5.90 7.80
C LEU A 124 6.75 6.02 6.33
N ALA A 125 7.39 7.13 5.95
CA ALA A 125 7.88 7.37 4.60
C ALA A 125 8.87 6.29 4.16
N LYS A 126 9.89 6.03 4.98
CA LYS A 126 10.90 5.00 4.72
C LYS A 126 10.26 3.63 4.50
N ASN A 127 9.34 3.22 5.37
CA ASN A 127 8.72 1.91 5.32
C ASN A 127 7.66 1.78 4.19
N ASP A 128 7.06 2.89 3.77
CA ASP A 128 6.26 2.98 2.52
C ASP A 128 7.19 3.02 1.28
N GLY A 129 8.49 3.19 1.45
CA GLY A 129 9.46 3.19 0.35
C GLY A 129 9.51 4.51 -0.41
N LEU A 130 9.18 5.62 0.24
CA LEU A 130 9.35 6.98 -0.27
C LEU A 130 10.40 7.74 0.56
N GLU A 131 11.05 8.70 -0.07
CA GLU A 131 11.78 9.74 0.66
C GLU A 131 10.77 10.69 1.32
N LEU A 132 11.16 11.33 2.43
CA LEU A 132 10.24 12.16 3.21
C LEU A 132 9.52 13.25 2.38
N PRO A 133 10.20 14.07 1.55
CA PRO A 133 9.51 15.12 0.79
C PRO A 133 8.47 14.55 -0.19
N ASP A 134 8.81 13.44 -0.85
CA ASP A 134 7.91 12.77 -1.78
C ASP A 134 6.71 12.17 -1.05
N PHE A 135 6.92 11.63 0.15
CA PHE A 135 5.84 11.11 0.98
C PHE A 135 4.89 12.23 1.44
N ILE A 136 5.43 13.37 1.88
CA ILE A 136 4.61 14.52 2.29
C ILE A 136 3.77 15.00 1.11
N GLU A 137 4.40 15.22 -0.06
CA GLU A 137 3.69 15.64 -1.27
C GLU A 137 2.65 14.60 -1.73
N TRP A 138 2.91 13.31 -1.52
CA TRP A 138 1.97 12.24 -1.87
C TRP A 138 0.62 12.38 -1.15
N PHE A 139 0.62 12.81 0.12
CA PHE A 139 -0.59 12.94 0.95
C PHE A 139 -1.12 14.38 1.06
N PHE A 140 -0.26 15.39 0.93
CA PHE A 140 -0.60 16.80 1.17
C PHE A 140 -0.09 17.75 0.08
N GLY A 141 0.27 17.21 -1.10
CA GLY A 141 0.53 18.01 -2.29
C GLY A 141 -0.69 18.83 -2.73
N SER A 142 -0.48 19.75 -3.67
CA SER A 142 -1.44 20.79 -4.06
C SER A 142 -2.80 20.31 -4.57
N VAL A 143 -2.95 19.02 -4.89
CA VAL A 143 -4.19 18.42 -5.37
C VAL A 143 -5.12 17.95 -4.26
N HIS A 144 -4.65 17.93 -3.01
CA HIS A 144 -5.43 17.50 -1.86
C HIS A 144 -6.03 18.72 -1.16
N THR A 145 -7.32 18.66 -0.85
CA THR A 145 -8.00 19.69 -0.06
C THR A 145 -8.13 19.20 1.38
N GLY A 146 -7.33 19.74 2.28
CA GLY A 146 -7.38 19.45 3.71
C GLY A 146 -6.03 19.13 4.31
N ASN A 147 -5.99 19.16 5.64
CA ASN A 147 -4.80 18.94 6.46
C ASN A 147 -4.85 17.61 7.21
N VAL A 148 -5.79 16.71 6.87
CA VAL A 148 -5.95 15.42 7.55
C VAL A 148 -6.14 14.30 6.53
N PHE A 149 -5.30 13.27 6.63
CA PHE A 149 -5.48 12.00 5.95
C PHE A 149 -5.89 10.93 6.97
N LYS A 150 -6.91 10.13 6.65
CA LYS A 150 -7.30 8.93 7.41
C LYS A 150 -7.35 7.73 6.48
N GLY A 151 -6.78 6.61 6.92
CA GLY A 151 -6.75 5.42 6.09
C GLY A 151 -6.22 4.20 6.83
N LYS A 152 -5.67 3.27 6.05
CA LYS A 152 -5.15 1.99 6.52
C LYS A 152 -3.71 1.80 6.07
N ILE A 153 -2.90 1.23 6.94
CA ILE A 153 -1.60 0.65 6.59
C ILE A 153 -1.81 -0.82 6.28
N ILE A 154 -1.44 -1.26 5.08
CA ILE A 154 -1.50 -2.65 4.66
C ILE A 154 -0.08 -3.20 4.70
N HIS A 155 0.21 -4.03 5.69
CA HIS A 155 1.55 -4.56 5.93
C HIS A 155 1.81 -5.81 5.09
N PHE A 156 2.95 -5.81 4.39
CA PHE A 156 3.44 -6.95 3.61
C PHE A 156 4.31 -7.90 4.45
N THR A 157 4.49 -7.61 5.73
CA THR A 157 5.33 -8.33 6.69
C THR A 157 4.65 -8.39 8.06
N ASP A 158 5.25 -9.09 9.01
CA ASP A 158 4.74 -9.19 10.39
C ASP A 158 4.99 -7.94 11.23
N PHE A 159 5.76 -6.98 10.73
CA PHE A 159 6.04 -5.70 11.40
C PHE A 159 4.75 -4.91 11.70
N ARG A 160 4.64 -4.31 12.89
CA ARG A 160 3.58 -3.36 13.28
C ARG A 160 4.20 -2.18 14.04
N TYR A 161 3.54 -1.03 13.95
CA TYR A 161 3.87 0.18 14.70
C TYR A 161 3.31 0.14 16.13
#